data_AF-A0A3B0WSA4-F1
#
_entry.id   AF-A0A3B0WSA4-F1
#
_cell.length_a   1.000
_cell.length_b   1.000
_cell.length_c   1.000
_cell.angle_alpha   90.00
_cell.angle_beta   90.00
_cell.angle_gamma   90.00
#
_symmetry.space_group_name_H-M   'P 1'
#
loop_
_entity.id
_entity.type
_entity.pdbx_description
1 polymer ?
#
loop_
_entity_poly.entity_id
_entity_poly.type
_entity_poly.pdbx_seq_one_letter_code
_entity_poly.pdbx_strand_id
1 'polypeptide(L)'
;MNVVSQLVELLARLYSETEGYIDNPADAQLWYNRGYANGIAAFLVAQGLSEKLSHLALDEADIHQKDGVMEWFKAYHHGFEMGRHESAEVYGH
;
A
#
# COMPACT_ATOMS: atom_id res chain seq x y z
N MET A 1 15.19 -8.52 -13.94
CA MET A 1 14.57 -7.45 -13.14
C MET A 1 14.67 -7.85 -11.68
N ASN A 2 15.00 -6.92 -10.78
CA ASN A 2 15.08 -7.20 -9.34
C ASN A 2 13.67 -7.08 -8.72
N VAL A 3 13.30 -8.00 -7.83
CA VAL A 3 12.02 -7.99 -7.11
C VAL A 3 11.73 -6.64 -6.43
N VAL A 4 12.76 -5.99 -5.88
CA VAL A 4 12.62 -4.65 -5.27
C VAL A 4 12.18 -3.62 -6.30
N SER A 5 12.76 -3.63 -7.51
CA SER A 5 12.36 -2.71 -8.58
C SER A 5 10.91 -2.97 -9.01
N GLN A 6 10.49 -4.23 -9.09
CA GLN A 6 9.12 -4.60 -9.43
C GLN A 6 8.12 -4.14 -8.37
N LEU A 7 8.45 -4.29 -7.09
CA LEU A 7 7.62 -3.80 -5.99
C LEU A 7 7.50 -2.27 -5.99
N VAL A 8 8.60 -1.55 -6.30
CA VAL A 8 8.58 -0.08 -6.43
C VAL A 8 7.73 0.37 -7.62
N GLU A 9 7.85 -0.30 -8.77
CA GLU A 9 7.03 -0.01 -9.96
C GLU A 9 5.55 -0.28 -9.71
N LEU A 10 5.23 -1.41 -9.06
CA LEU A 10 3.87 -1.76 -8.66
C LEU A 10 3.31 -0.71 -7.69
N LEU A 11 4.09 -0.32 -6.68
CA LEU A 11 3.72 0.69 -5.71
C LEU A 11 3.39 2.02 -6.39
N ALA A 12 4.26 2.51 -7.28
CA ALA A 12 4.05 3.76 -8.02
C ALA A 12 2.76 3.71 -8.85
N ARG A 13 2.52 2.58 -9.53
CA ARG A 13 1.29 2.36 -10.31
C ARG A 13 0.05 2.39 -9.44
N LEU A 14 0.04 1.65 -8.33
CA LEU A 14 -1.10 1.62 -7.41
C LEU A 14 -1.37 3.00 -6.82
N TYR A 15 -0.32 3.75 -6.46
CA TYR A 15 -0.47 5.12 -5.96
C TYR A 15 -1.15 6.04 -6.99
N SER A 16 -0.79 5.92 -8.26
CA SER A 16 -1.42 6.69 -9.34
C SER A 16 -2.85 6.26 -9.62
N GLU A 17 -3.14 4.96 -9.62
CA GLU A 17 -4.49 4.43 -9.87
C GLU A 17 -5.47 4.74 -8.71
N THR A 18 -4.93 5.02 -7.51
CA THR A 18 -5.71 5.20 -6.29
C THR A 18 -5.69 6.63 -5.72
N GLU A 19 -5.13 7.62 -6.42
CA GLU A 19 -4.94 9.00 -5.88
C GLU A 19 -6.22 9.61 -5.26
N GLY A 20 -7.40 9.36 -5.84
CA GLY A 20 -8.70 9.85 -5.38
C GLY A 20 -9.50 8.89 -4.50
N TYR A 21 -8.86 7.93 -3.82
CA TYR A 21 -9.58 6.89 -3.06
C TYR A 21 -10.48 7.45 -1.94
N ILE A 22 -10.04 8.53 -1.28
CA ILE A 22 -10.79 9.18 -0.19
C ILE A 22 -12.14 9.71 -0.68
N ASP A 23 -12.20 10.22 -1.91
CA ASP A 23 -13.43 10.77 -2.50
C ASP A 23 -14.44 9.68 -2.90
N ASN A 24 -14.04 8.40 -2.83
CA ASN A 24 -14.83 7.25 -3.27
C ASN A 24 -14.99 6.21 -2.13
N PRO A 25 -15.61 6.55 -1.00
CA PRO A 25 -15.77 5.66 0.16
C PRO A 25 -16.63 4.40 -0.10
N ALA A 26 -17.38 4.38 -1.21
CA ALA A 26 -18.18 3.22 -1.60
C ALA A 26 -17.40 2.19 -2.43
N ASP A 27 -16.23 2.56 -2.99
CA ASP A 27 -15.42 1.68 -3.82
C ASP A 27 -14.42 0.88 -2.97
N ALA A 28 -14.87 -0.22 -2.41
CA ALA A 28 -14.04 -1.08 -1.57
C ALA A 28 -12.75 -1.56 -2.27
N GLN A 29 -12.77 -1.75 -3.60
CA GLN A 29 -11.58 -2.20 -4.32
C GLN A 29 -10.52 -1.10 -4.40
N LEU A 30 -10.94 0.15 -4.58
CA LEU A 30 -10.05 1.29 -4.57
C LEU A 30 -9.36 1.47 -3.22
N TRP A 31 -10.10 1.30 -2.12
CA TRP A 31 -9.56 1.31 -0.76
C TRP A 31 -8.63 0.14 -0.48
N TYR A 32 -8.99 -1.07 -0.94
CA TYR A 32 -8.13 -2.24 -0.85
C TYR A 32 -6.80 -2.01 -1.59
N ASN A 33 -6.84 -1.50 -2.82
CA ASN A 33 -5.64 -1.25 -3.62
C ASN A 33 -4.73 -0.20 -2.96
N ARG A 34 -5.30 0.86 -2.37
CA ARG A 34 -4.52 1.86 -1.63
C ARG A 34 -3.90 1.24 -0.37
N GLY A 35 -4.68 0.45 0.37
CA GLY A 35 -4.20 -0.31 1.51
C GLY A 35 -3.02 -1.20 1.12
N TYR A 36 -3.17 -1.98 0.06
CA TYR A 36 -2.14 -2.87 -0.49
C TYR A 36 -0.87 -2.12 -0.83
N ALA A 37 -0.99 -0.98 -1.52
CA ALA A 37 0.14 -0.10 -1.81
C ALA A 37 0.85 0.35 -0.52
N ASN A 38 0.10 0.77 0.50
CA ASN A 38 0.67 1.18 1.79
C ASN A 38 1.33 0.01 2.54
N GLY A 39 0.81 -1.22 2.39
CA GLY A 39 1.44 -2.43 2.90
C GLY A 39 2.80 -2.72 2.27
N ILE A 40 2.91 -2.60 0.94
CA ILE A 40 4.19 -2.72 0.21
C ILE A 40 5.17 -1.64 0.69
N ALA A 41 4.73 -0.38 0.77
CA ALA A 41 5.57 0.73 1.20
C ALA A 41 6.11 0.50 2.62
N ALA A 42 5.25 0.09 3.56
CA ALA A 42 5.64 -0.23 4.92
C ALA A 42 6.67 -1.37 4.97
N PHE A 43 6.49 -2.41 4.15
CA PHE A 43 7.47 -3.49 4.03
C PHE A 43 8.84 -2.98 3.53
N LEU A 44 8.87 -2.22 2.43
CA LEU A 44 10.11 -1.71 1.84
C LEU A 44 10.84 -0.76 2.79
N VAL A 45 10.12 0.10 3.51
CA VAL A 45 10.70 0.95 4.57
C VAL A 45 11.30 0.10 5.69
N ALA A 46 10.62 -0.97 6.12
CA ALA A 46 11.13 -1.87 7.15
C ALA A 46 12.40 -2.64 6.71
N GLN A 47 12.59 -2.85 5.40
CA GLN A 47 13.83 -3.40 4.83
C GLN A 47 14.96 -2.37 4.69
N GLY A 48 14.74 -1.11 5.08
CA GLY A 48 15.72 -0.03 4.92
C GLY A 48 15.80 0.54 3.50
N LEU A 49 14.79 0.29 2.66
CA LEU A 49 14.78 0.69 1.25
C LEU A 49 14.08 2.04 1.00
N SER A 50 13.90 2.86 2.03
CA SER A 50 13.20 4.15 1.95
C SER A 50 13.75 5.10 0.87
N GLU A 51 15.06 5.06 0.60
CA GLU A 51 15.68 5.86 -0.46
C GLU A 51 15.07 5.57 -1.84
N LYS A 52 14.72 4.31 -2.11
CA LYS A 52 14.09 3.89 -3.37
C LYS A 52 12.67 4.44 -3.52
N LEU A 53 12.04 4.86 -2.43
CA LEU A 53 10.69 5.41 -2.41
C LEU A 53 10.66 6.95 -2.40
N SER A 54 11.82 7.61 -2.32
CA SER A 54 11.93 9.07 -2.17
C SER A 54 11.25 9.90 -3.27
N HIS A 55 10.98 9.30 -4.43
CA HIS A 55 10.29 9.94 -5.55
C HIS A 55 8.75 9.82 -5.47
N LEU A 56 8.22 9.09 -4.49
CA LEU A 56 6.80 8.89 -4.28
C LEU A 56 6.32 9.74 -3.09
N ALA A 57 5.15 10.35 -3.23
CA ALA A 57 4.44 11.00 -2.13
C ALA A 57 3.66 9.95 -1.33
N LEU A 58 4.34 9.28 -0.39
CA LEU A 58 3.76 8.24 0.44
C LEU A 58 2.70 8.80 1.40
N ASP A 59 1.69 7.99 1.71
CA ASP A 59 0.74 8.30 2.78
C ASP A 59 1.43 8.35 4.15
N GLU A 60 0.87 9.14 5.05
CA GLU A 60 1.24 9.09 6.46
C GLU A 60 0.96 7.69 7.03
N ALA A 61 1.87 7.24 7.91
CA ALA A 61 1.62 6.02 8.67
C ALA A 61 0.32 6.17 9.47
N ASP A 62 -0.48 5.11 9.50
CA ASP A 62 -1.67 5.02 10.35
C ASP A 62 -2.82 6.00 10.04
N ILE A 63 -2.82 6.61 8.84
CA ILE A 63 -3.82 7.58 8.38
C ILE A 63 -5.29 7.14 8.56
N HIS A 64 -5.57 5.83 8.52
CA HIS A 64 -6.93 5.26 8.63
C HIS A 64 -7.14 4.38 9.88
N GLN A 65 -6.50 4.67 11.02
CA GLN A 65 -6.63 3.82 12.23
C GLN A 65 -7.95 3.98 13.02
N LYS A 66 -8.72 5.07 12.83
CA LYS A 66 -9.80 5.44 13.77
C LYS A 66 -11.23 5.15 13.30
N ASP A 67 -11.42 4.67 12.07
CA ASP A 67 -12.75 4.59 11.42
C ASP A 67 -13.37 3.18 11.40
N GLY A 68 -13.12 2.42 12.46
CA GLY A 68 -13.19 0.95 12.56
C GLY A 68 -14.51 0.20 12.30
N VAL A 69 -15.49 0.80 11.63
CA VAL A 69 -16.80 0.15 11.35
C VAL A 69 -17.16 0.15 9.86
N MET A 70 -16.52 0.96 9.03
CA MET A 70 -16.90 1.10 7.62
C MET A 70 -16.34 -0.04 6.75
N GLU A 71 -17.04 -0.39 5.67
CA GLU A 71 -16.58 -1.43 4.74
C GLU A 71 -15.27 -1.04 4.02
N TRP A 72 -15.11 0.24 3.68
CA TRP A 72 -13.85 0.76 3.14
C TRP A 72 -12.69 0.61 4.11
N PHE A 73 -12.94 0.74 5.42
CA PHE A 73 -11.91 0.57 6.45
C PHE A 73 -11.41 -0.87 6.46
N LYS A 74 -12.33 -1.84 6.46
CA LYS A 74 -11.97 -3.26 6.37
C LYS A 74 -11.19 -3.57 5.09
N ALA A 75 -11.64 -3.03 3.95
CA ALA A 75 -10.99 -3.24 2.67
C ALA A 75 -9.55 -2.68 2.68
N TYR A 76 -9.36 -1.46 3.18
CA TYR A 76 -8.04 -0.85 3.31
C TYR A 76 -7.11 -1.66 4.21
N HIS A 77 -7.54 -2.01 5.42
CA HIS A 77 -6.69 -2.74 6.38
C HIS A 77 -6.35 -4.14 5.88
N HIS A 78 -7.29 -4.81 5.22
CA HIS A 78 -7.02 -6.10 4.60
C HIS A 78 -6.03 -5.97 3.43
N GLY A 79 -6.19 -4.95 2.59
CA GLY A 79 -5.21 -4.63 1.55
C GLY A 79 -3.82 -4.41 2.14
N PHE A 80 -3.71 -3.60 3.19
CA PHE A 80 -2.45 -3.32 3.88
C PHE A 80 -1.76 -4.58 4.40
N GLU A 81 -2.50 -5.46 5.06
CA GLU A 81 -1.98 -6.74 5.55
C GLU A 81 -1.45 -7.60 4.40
N MET A 82 -2.25 -7.75 3.33
CA MET A 82 -1.87 -8.54 2.16
C MET A 82 -0.65 -7.97 1.43
N GLY A 83 -0.62 -6.66 1.18
CA GLY A 83 0.50 -6.01 0.50
C GLY A 83 1.81 -6.18 1.26
N ARG A 84 1.76 -6.14 2.59
CA ARG A 84 2.93 -6.41 3.44
C ARG A 84 3.32 -7.90 3.43
N HIS A 85 2.34 -8.80 3.55
CA HIS A 85 2.58 -10.24 3.60
C HIS A 85 3.17 -10.77 2.30
N GLU A 86 2.53 -10.50 1.17
CA GLU A 86 2.97 -10.96 -0.15
C GLU A 86 4.31 -10.34 -0.54
N SER A 87 4.57 -9.07 -0.19
CA SER A 87 5.89 -8.45 -0.38
C SER A 87 6.99 -9.20 0.36
N ALA A 88 6.70 -9.68 1.58
CA ALA A 88 7.66 -10.47 2.35
C ALA A 88 7.90 -11.85 1.75
N GLU A 89 6.85 -12.50 1.23
CA GLU A 89 6.97 -13.78 0.53
C GLU A 89 7.87 -13.65 -0.70
N VAL A 90 7.56 -12.71 -1.60
CA VAL A 90 8.32 -12.56 -2.85
C VAL A 90 9.75 -12.04 -2.64
N TYR A 91 9.98 -11.24 -1.60
CA TYR A 91 11.33 -10.74 -1.28
C TYR A 91 12.22 -11.82 -0.63
N GLY A 92 11.63 -12.79 0.06
CA GLY A 92 12.34 -13.92 0.67
C GLY A 92 12.71 -15.05 -0.30
N HIS A 93 12.23 -14.99 -1.54
CA HIS A 93 12.48 -15.94 -2.62
C HIS A 93 13.57 -15.45 -3.59
#